data_AF-A0A094BJZ0-F1
#
_entry.id   AF-A0A094BJZ0-F1
#
_cell.length_a   1.000
_cell.length_b   1.000
_cell.length_c   1.000
_cell.angle_alpha   90.00
_cell.angle_beta   90.00
_cell.angle_gamma   90.00
#
_symmetry.space_group_name_H-M   'P 1'
#
loop_
_entity.id
_entity.type
_entity.pdbx_description
1 polymer ?
#
loop_
_entity_poly.entity_id
_entity_poly.type
_entity_poly.pdbx_seq_one_letter_code
_entity_poly.pdbx_strand_id
1 'polypeptide(L)'
;MIPDLDAFNDTGGYITIKFQNNPVPPSTTYDTRLESGMLRPFVSSEAAAAAHEKAIAAHEHDPSRNPHPGPKQDYEFFLPETTDDAAKFKRKSDVYDADAKNDDDLYTYTNQSGDKCFRFKRVRAYETSEEVQIQGADRWNSEVVIAVNDGKDSVHQRAAYVYPLVLRTKIRPQRSKNIDRQRFGGGEAEEEDTVDFLDVMVREPDEDEVAARRKWAEFPNGDGEESEDEAVEEVKPVNGNDNTNGNGNGSASQNEHEVDEDAEAESE
;
A
#
# COMPACT_ATOMS: atom_id res chain seq x y z
N MET A 1 27.79 -4.19 0.26
CA MET A 1 26.40 -4.60 0.02
C MET A 1 26.42 -5.76 -0.93
N ILE A 2 25.62 -6.79 -0.69
CA ILE A 2 25.55 -7.99 -1.54
C ILE A 2 24.09 -8.32 -1.83
N PRO A 3 23.73 -8.68 -3.08
CA PRO A 3 22.39 -9.18 -3.39
C PRO A 3 22.12 -10.48 -2.61
N ASP A 4 20.91 -10.60 -2.07
CA ASP A 4 20.43 -11.82 -1.44
C ASP A 4 19.61 -12.63 -2.44
N LEU A 5 20.29 -13.42 -3.27
CA LEU A 5 19.65 -14.18 -4.36
C LEU A 5 18.82 -15.36 -3.86
N ASP A 6 19.03 -15.81 -2.62
CA ASP A 6 18.29 -16.94 -2.05
C ASP A 6 16.97 -16.50 -1.37
N ALA A 7 16.78 -15.19 -1.20
CA ALA A 7 15.64 -14.61 -0.52
C ALA A 7 14.51 -14.15 -1.47
N PHE A 8 14.63 -14.38 -2.78
CA PHE A 8 13.54 -14.11 -3.69
C PHE A 8 12.26 -14.84 -3.26
N ASN A 9 11.14 -14.14 -3.34
CA ASN A 9 9.82 -14.74 -3.32
C ASN A 9 9.45 -15.25 -4.72
N ASP A 10 8.30 -15.90 -4.80
CA ASP A 10 7.69 -16.39 -6.02
C ASP A 10 7.42 -15.29 -7.07
N THR A 11 7.20 -14.04 -6.65
CA THR A 11 7.03 -12.88 -7.55
C THR A 11 8.35 -12.19 -7.95
N GLY A 12 9.48 -12.67 -7.44
CA GLY A 12 10.81 -12.18 -7.81
C GLY A 12 11.24 -10.88 -7.17
N GLY A 13 10.53 -10.34 -6.20
CA GLY A 13 11.02 -9.21 -5.41
C GLY A 13 9.99 -8.66 -4.44
N TYR A 14 10.38 -7.59 -3.78
CA TYR A 14 9.61 -7.03 -2.68
C TYR A 14 8.77 -5.85 -3.15
N ILE A 15 7.72 -5.57 -2.38
CA ILE A 15 6.87 -4.41 -2.61
C ILE A 15 7.02 -3.43 -1.46
N THR A 16 6.90 -2.15 -1.75
CA THR A 16 6.81 -1.11 -0.72
C THR A 16 5.44 -0.48 -0.74
N ILE A 17 4.79 -0.43 0.43
CA ILE A 17 3.50 0.21 0.58
C ILE A 17 3.62 1.31 1.63
N LYS A 18 3.41 2.55 1.19
CA LYS A 18 3.47 3.73 2.04
C LYS A 18 2.07 4.22 2.40
N PHE A 19 1.74 4.16 3.69
CA PHE A 19 0.52 4.74 4.22
C PHE A 19 0.61 6.28 4.26
N GLN A 20 -0.38 6.98 3.72
CA GLN A 20 -0.45 8.46 3.81
C GLN A 20 -0.58 8.94 5.26
N ASN A 21 -1.29 8.19 6.11
CA ASN A 21 -1.46 8.48 7.53
C ASN A 21 -1.18 7.21 8.34
N ASN A 22 -0.75 7.35 9.60
CA ASN A 22 -0.48 6.21 10.49
C ASN A 22 -1.71 5.27 10.54
N PRO A 23 -1.55 3.97 10.22
CA PRO A 23 -2.67 3.01 10.22
C PRO A 23 -3.17 2.65 11.62
N VAL A 24 -2.42 2.96 12.69
CA VAL A 24 -2.81 2.69 14.08
C VAL A 24 -3.00 3.99 14.88
N PRO A 25 -3.72 3.94 16.03
CA PRO A 25 -3.86 5.10 16.90
C PRO A 25 -2.51 5.70 17.31
N PRO A 26 -2.42 7.02 17.51
CA PRO A 26 -1.20 7.66 17.99
C PRO A 26 -0.71 7.05 19.32
N SER A 27 0.58 6.74 19.39
CA SER A 27 1.25 6.21 20.58
C SER A 27 2.66 6.79 20.70
N THR A 28 3.21 6.81 21.91
CA THR A 28 4.63 7.12 22.16
C THR A 28 5.55 5.92 21.91
N THR A 29 4.97 4.72 21.81
CA THR A 29 5.69 3.47 21.52
C THR A 29 5.29 2.94 20.15
N TYR A 30 6.25 2.30 19.49
CA TYR A 30 5.99 1.60 18.23
C TYR A 30 5.07 0.40 18.47
N ASP A 31 4.04 0.25 17.65
CA ASP A 31 3.13 -0.89 17.70
C ASP A 31 3.75 -2.06 16.90
N THR A 32 4.30 -3.04 17.61
CA THR A 32 5.00 -4.18 16.98
C THR A 32 4.09 -5.07 16.14
N ARG A 33 2.76 -4.92 16.25
CA ARG A 33 1.80 -5.62 15.36
C ARG A 33 1.96 -5.20 13.90
N LEU A 34 2.47 -3.99 13.65
CA LEU A 34 2.74 -3.48 12.29
C LEU A 34 3.79 -4.31 11.55
N GLU A 35 4.69 -5.02 12.25
CA GLU A 35 5.71 -5.89 11.64
C GLU A 35 5.10 -7.15 11.00
N SER A 36 3.83 -7.43 11.26
CA SER A 36 3.10 -8.58 10.71
C SER A 36 1.82 -8.17 10.01
N GLY A 37 1.62 -6.88 9.72
CA GLY A 37 0.38 -6.42 9.08
C GLY A 37 0.16 -7.03 7.70
N MET A 38 -1.11 -7.33 7.38
CA MET A 38 -1.49 -7.91 6.10
C MET A 38 -2.34 -6.92 5.30
N LEU A 39 -1.99 -6.76 4.03
CA LEU A 39 -2.79 -6.03 3.05
C LEU A 39 -3.40 -7.03 2.09
N ARG A 40 -4.73 -7.11 2.11
CA ARG A 40 -5.49 -7.94 1.18
C ARG A 40 -6.00 -7.06 0.04
N PRO A 41 -5.60 -7.33 -1.22
CA PRO A 41 -6.27 -6.84 -2.42
C PRO A 41 -7.79 -6.91 -2.33
N PHE A 42 -8.48 -5.81 -2.61
CA PHE A 42 -9.92 -5.83 -2.80
C PHE A 42 -10.26 -6.45 -4.15
N VAL A 43 -11.19 -7.41 -4.17
CA VAL A 43 -11.70 -7.97 -5.42
C VAL A 43 -12.78 -7.03 -5.94
N SER A 44 -12.48 -6.29 -7.00
CA SER A 44 -13.47 -5.43 -7.65
C SER A 44 -14.56 -6.27 -8.30
N SER A 45 -15.82 -5.84 -8.18
CA SER A 45 -16.92 -6.43 -8.95
C SER A 45 -16.72 -6.22 -10.46
N GLU A 46 -17.31 -7.09 -11.27
CA GLU A 46 -17.23 -7.00 -12.74
C GLU A 46 -17.79 -5.65 -13.25
N ALA A 47 -18.87 -5.17 -12.64
CA ALA A 47 -19.45 -3.86 -12.96
C ALA A 47 -18.49 -2.71 -12.66
N ALA A 48 -17.79 -2.76 -11.51
CA ALA A 48 -16.79 -1.76 -11.16
C ALA A 48 -15.57 -1.82 -12.11
N ALA A 49 -15.19 -3.02 -12.55
CA ALA A 49 -14.14 -3.19 -13.54
C ALA A 49 -14.49 -2.58 -14.90
N ALA A 50 -15.67 -2.88 -15.43
CA ALA A 50 -16.14 -2.32 -16.69
C ALA A 50 -16.30 -0.79 -16.65
N ALA A 51 -16.72 -0.24 -15.50
CA ALA A 51 -16.83 1.20 -15.33
C ALA A 51 -15.46 1.90 -15.36
N HIS A 52 -14.43 1.29 -14.75
CA HIS A 52 -13.07 1.80 -14.76
C HIS A 52 -12.45 1.76 -16.16
N GLU A 53 -12.58 0.65 -16.87
CA GLU A 53 -12.11 0.52 -18.27
C GLU A 53 -12.75 1.57 -19.18
N LYS A 54 -14.05 1.80 -19.03
CA LYS A 54 -14.75 2.86 -19.77
C LYS A 54 -14.23 4.26 -19.42
N ALA A 55 -13.86 4.50 -18.15
CA ALA A 55 -13.29 5.77 -17.72
C ALA A 55 -11.87 5.98 -18.26
N ILE A 56 -11.06 4.91 -18.36
CA ILE A 56 -9.76 4.94 -19.04
C ILE A 56 -9.96 5.31 -20.52
N ALA A 57 -10.81 4.57 -21.24
CA ALA A 57 -11.07 4.83 -22.66
C ALA A 57 -11.60 6.26 -22.91
N ALA A 58 -12.42 6.79 -22.00
CA ALA A 58 -12.91 8.18 -22.09
C ALA A 58 -11.79 9.21 -21.82
N HIS A 59 -10.89 8.93 -20.88
CA HIS A 59 -9.71 9.75 -20.62
C HIS A 59 -8.78 9.76 -21.83
N GLU A 60 -8.45 8.60 -22.41
CA GLU A 60 -7.61 8.49 -23.59
C GLU A 60 -8.20 9.25 -24.80
N HIS A 61 -9.52 9.18 -24.98
CA HIS A 61 -10.20 9.88 -26.06
C HIS A 61 -10.23 11.41 -25.87
N ASP A 62 -10.45 11.92 -24.66
CA ASP A 62 -10.44 13.36 -24.35
C ASP A 62 -9.90 13.65 -22.94
N PRO A 63 -8.56 13.74 -22.78
CA PRO A 63 -7.93 13.95 -21.48
C PRO A 63 -8.28 15.29 -20.83
N SER A 64 -8.71 16.28 -21.63
CA SER A 64 -9.01 17.63 -21.15
C SER A 64 -10.35 17.70 -20.43
N ARG A 65 -11.30 16.81 -20.78
CA ARG A 65 -12.65 16.77 -20.20
C ARG A 65 -12.84 15.63 -19.22
N ASN A 66 -12.10 14.53 -19.39
CA ASN A 66 -12.21 13.36 -18.55
C ASN A 66 -10.91 13.21 -17.74
N PRO A 67 -10.93 13.38 -16.41
CA PRO A 67 -9.75 13.14 -15.59
C PRO A 67 -9.39 11.63 -15.60
N HIS A 68 -8.09 11.32 -15.44
CA HIS A 68 -7.64 9.94 -15.36
C HIS A 68 -8.27 9.24 -14.13
N PRO A 69 -8.84 8.03 -14.26
CA PRO A 69 -9.54 7.36 -13.17
C PRO A 69 -8.63 6.81 -12.04
N GLY A 70 -7.34 7.15 -12.06
CA GLY A 70 -6.32 6.64 -11.12
C GLY A 70 -6.06 5.11 -11.18
N PRO A 71 -5.05 4.63 -10.44
CA PRO A 71 -4.79 3.21 -10.23
C PRO A 71 -5.92 2.57 -9.42
N LYS A 72 -6.26 1.31 -9.72
CA LYS A 72 -7.49 0.65 -9.26
C LYS A 72 -7.34 -0.18 -7.98
N GLN A 73 -6.12 -0.41 -7.51
CA GLN A 73 -5.92 -1.41 -6.48
C GLN A 73 -6.27 -0.90 -5.08
N ASP A 74 -7.45 -1.28 -4.59
CA ASP A 74 -7.85 -1.03 -3.21
C ASP A 74 -7.37 -2.17 -2.30
N TYR A 75 -7.17 -1.87 -1.02
CA TYR A 75 -6.67 -2.83 -0.03
C TYR A 75 -7.48 -2.78 1.26
N GLU A 76 -7.63 -3.94 1.88
CA GLU A 76 -8.06 -4.07 3.27
C GLU A 76 -6.85 -4.36 4.15
N PHE A 77 -6.66 -3.59 5.21
CA PHE A 77 -5.54 -3.74 6.14
C PHE A 77 -5.95 -4.48 7.40
N PHE A 78 -5.17 -5.48 7.79
CA PHE A 78 -5.40 -6.32 8.96
C PHE A 78 -4.16 -6.38 9.85
N LEU A 79 -4.39 -6.51 11.15
CA LEU A 79 -3.33 -6.67 12.15
C LEU A 79 -3.62 -7.86 13.06
N PRO A 80 -2.58 -8.51 13.63
CA PRO A 80 -2.77 -9.40 14.78
C PRO A 80 -3.55 -8.67 15.89
N GLU A 81 -4.36 -9.40 16.66
CA GLU A 81 -5.15 -8.76 17.71
C GLU A 81 -4.26 -8.21 18.82
N THR A 82 -3.25 -8.98 19.23
CA THR A 82 -2.31 -8.62 20.29
C THR A 82 -0.85 -8.62 19.84
N THR A 83 0.03 -8.01 20.63
CA THR A 83 1.48 -8.04 20.39
C THR A 83 2.08 -9.44 20.60
N ASP A 84 1.46 -10.29 21.43
CA ASP A 84 1.85 -11.70 21.60
C ASP A 84 1.54 -12.51 20.35
N ASP A 85 0.36 -12.31 19.74
CA ASP A 85 -0.02 -12.92 18.46
C ASP A 85 0.99 -12.54 17.37
N ALA A 86 1.36 -11.26 17.29
CA ALA A 86 2.36 -10.77 16.34
C ALA A 86 3.72 -11.42 16.55
N ALA A 87 4.19 -11.53 17.80
CA ALA A 87 5.47 -12.14 18.13
C ALA A 87 5.51 -13.63 17.78
N LYS A 88 4.43 -14.38 18.09
CA LYS A 88 4.31 -15.80 17.76
C LYS A 88 4.20 -16.04 16.26
N PHE A 89 3.43 -15.20 15.55
CA PHE A 89 3.35 -15.26 14.10
C PHE A 89 4.72 -15.04 13.46
N LYS A 90 5.44 -13.99 13.87
CA LYS A 90 6.79 -13.69 13.38
C LYS A 90 7.77 -14.83 13.62
N ARG A 91 7.71 -15.48 14.79
CA ARG A 91 8.52 -16.66 15.09
C ARG A 91 8.13 -17.86 14.21
N LYS A 92 6.83 -18.11 14.03
CA LYS A 92 6.32 -19.21 13.19
C LYS A 92 6.68 -19.04 11.71
N SER A 93 6.78 -17.79 11.24
CA SER A 93 7.18 -17.46 9.86
C SER A 93 8.68 -17.26 9.66
N ASP A 94 9.49 -17.35 10.72
CA ASP A 94 10.94 -17.24 10.62
C ASP A 94 11.52 -18.49 9.95
N VAL A 95 12.10 -18.31 8.76
CA VAL A 95 12.69 -19.39 7.98
C VAL A 95 13.93 -20.01 8.65
N TYR A 96 14.55 -19.29 9.58
CA TYR A 96 15.75 -19.72 10.30
C TYR A 96 15.45 -20.37 11.67
N ASP A 97 14.23 -20.25 12.19
CA ASP A 97 13.78 -20.97 13.39
C ASP A 97 13.20 -22.34 12.99
N ALA A 98 14.07 -23.34 12.88
CA ALA A 98 13.68 -24.70 12.51
C ALA A 98 12.72 -25.35 13.52
N ASP A 99 12.79 -24.97 14.80
CA ASP A 99 11.94 -25.51 15.86
C ASP A 99 10.51 -24.95 15.75
N ALA A 100 10.37 -23.67 15.39
CA ALA A 100 9.07 -23.02 15.27
C ALA A 100 8.19 -23.62 14.15
N LYS A 101 8.80 -24.08 13.05
CA LYS A 101 8.05 -24.58 11.87
C LYS A 101 7.02 -25.65 12.22
N ASN A 102 7.37 -26.59 13.10
CA ASN A 102 6.50 -27.70 13.49
C ASN A 102 5.81 -27.49 14.86
N ASP A 103 5.99 -26.31 15.48
CA ASP A 103 5.39 -25.99 16.77
C ASP A 103 3.97 -25.40 16.58
N ASP A 104 2.96 -26.25 16.63
CA ASP A 104 1.56 -25.85 16.54
C ASP A 104 1.06 -25.09 17.76
N ASP A 105 1.82 -25.02 18.86
CA ASP A 105 1.43 -24.24 20.03
C ASP A 105 1.75 -22.75 19.87
N LEU A 106 2.46 -22.38 18.80
CA LEU A 106 2.61 -20.98 18.39
C LEU A 106 1.31 -20.39 17.83
N TYR A 107 0.39 -21.20 17.30
CA TYR A 107 -0.92 -20.71 16.87
C TYR A 107 -1.76 -20.28 18.07
N THR A 108 -2.35 -19.09 17.99
CA THR A 108 -3.08 -18.48 19.12
C THR A 108 -4.59 -18.57 19.00
N TYR A 109 -5.11 -19.10 17.88
CA TYR A 109 -6.53 -19.26 17.63
C TYR A 109 -6.85 -20.65 17.05
N THR A 110 -8.10 -21.07 17.23
CA THR A 110 -8.67 -22.26 16.58
C THR A 110 -9.94 -21.81 15.88
N ASN A 111 -10.00 -21.99 14.56
CA ASN A 111 -11.11 -21.54 13.75
C ASN A 111 -12.35 -22.43 13.94
N GLN A 112 -13.45 -22.10 13.26
CA GLN A 112 -14.70 -22.86 13.34
C GLN A 112 -14.60 -24.29 12.81
N SER A 113 -13.65 -24.56 11.91
CA SER A 113 -13.36 -25.88 11.37
C SER A 113 -12.52 -26.75 12.32
N GLY A 114 -11.97 -26.17 13.39
CA GLY A 114 -11.09 -26.84 14.33
C GLY A 114 -9.60 -26.74 13.99
N ASP A 115 -9.24 -25.99 12.95
CA ASP A 115 -7.84 -25.80 12.56
C ASP A 115 -7.19 -24.71 13.40
N LYS A 116 -5.94 -24.94 13.79
CA LYS A 116 -5.11 -23.95 14.50
C LYS A 116 -4.62 -22.89 13.50
N CYS A 117 -4.76 -21.62 13.85
CA CYS A 117 -4.37 -20.50 13.01
C CYS A 117 -4.02 -19.24 13.84
N PHE A 118 -3.55 -18.22 13.15
CA PHE A 118 -3.46 -16.86 13.68
C PHE A 118 -4.65 -16.05 13.19
N ARG A 119 -5.21 -15.21 14.05
CA ARG A 119 -6.33 -14.34 13.69
C ARG A 119 -5.88 -12.90 13.51
N PHE A 120 -6.18 -12.35 12.34
CA PHE A 120 -5.87 -10.97 12.00
C PHE A 120 -7.16 -10.18 11.87
N LYS A 121 -7.31 -9.13 12.66
CA LYS A 121 -8.49 -8.28 12.69
C LYS A 121 -8.38 -7.15 11.69
N ARG A 122 -9.46 -6.89 10.97
CA ARG A 122 -9.57 -5.76 10.04
C ARG A 122 -9.42 -4.43 10.80
N VAL A 123 -8.54 -3.58 10.27
CA VAL A 123 -8.33 -2.22 10.77
C VAL A 123 -9.15 -1.23 9.94
N ARG A 124 -8.96 -1.23 8.62
CA ARG A 124 -9.67 -0.35 7.65
C ARG A 124 -9.33 -0.66 6.20
N ALA A 125 -10.10 -0.08 5.29
CA ALA A 125 -9.82 -0.06 3.86
C ALA A 125 -8.98 1.15 3.43
N TYR A 126 -8.20 0.94 2.38
CA TYR A 126 -7.30 1.89 1.74
C TYR A 126 -7.53 1.87 0.23
N GLU A 127 -7.38 3.04 -0.38
CA GLU A 127 -7.36 3.20 -1.84
C GLU A 127 -5.96 3.62 -2.29
N THR A 128 -5.53 3.13 -3.45
CA THR A 128 -4.23 3.50 -4.01
C THR A 128 -4.27 4.93 -4.55
N SER A 129 -3.25 5.70 -4.21
CA SER A 129 -3.06 7.07 -4.69
C SER A 129 -1.95 7.18 -5.74
N GLU A 130 -0.97 6.29 -5.69
CA GLU A 130 0.17 6.25 -6.60
C GLU A 130 0.69 4.82 -6.63
N GLU A 131 1.02 4.32 -7.82
CA GLU A 131 1.57 2.99 -8.03
C GLU A 131 2.63 3.08 -9.12
N VAL A 132 3.78 2.45 -8.88
CA VAL A 132 4.90 2.42 -9.82
C VAL A 132 5.43 0.99 -9.85
N GLN A 133 5.22 0.32 -10.99
CA GLN A 133 5.84 -0.98 -11.28
C GLN A 133 7.33 -0.77 -11.59
N ILE A 134 8.17 -1.71 -11.15
CA ILE A 134 9.62 -1.66 -11.34
C ILE A 134 10.05 -2.95 -12.05
N GLN A 135 10.64 -2.80 -13.24
CA GLN A 135 10.97 -3.91 -14.14
C GLN A 135 12.43 -3.86 -14.61
N GLY A 136 12.89 -4.98 -15.17
CA GLY A 136 14.22 -5.11 -15.77
C GLY A 136 15.35 -4.64 -14.85
N ALA A 137 16.25 -3.82 -15.42
CA ALA A 137 17.41 -3.31 -14.69
C ALA A 137 17.05 -2.33 -13.55
N ASP A 138 15.87 -1.71 -13.58
CA ASP A 138 15.48 -0.71 -12.57
C ASP A 138 15.16 -1.35 -11.21
N ARG A 139 14.89 -2.66 -11.18
CA ARG A 139 14.68 -3.48 -9.96
C ARG A 139 15.82 -3.36 -8.95
N TRP A 140 17.03 -3.09 -9.44
CA TRP A 140 18.24 -2.94 -8.62
C TRP A 140 18.82 -1.54 -8.60
N ASN A 141 18.45 -0.69 -9.57
CA ASN A 141 19.09 0.60 -9.80
C ASN A 141 18.28 1.80 -9.30
N SER A 142 16.98 1.64 -9.03
CA SER A 142 16.11 2.74 -8.61
C SER A 142 16.01 2.86 -7.10
N GLU A 143 15.47 1.84 -6.44
CA GLU A 143 15.23 1.77 -5.00
C GLU A 143 15.35 0.31 -4.56
N VAL A 144 16.04 0.05 -3.45
CA VAL A 144 16.25 -1.30 -2.91
C VAL A 144 15.97 -1.33 -1.41
N VAL A 145 15.53 -2.49 -0.92
CA VAL A 145 15.44 -2.73 0.52
C VAL A 145 16.80 -3.23 1.02
N ILE A 146 17.20 -2.79 2.20
CA ILE A 146 18.48 -3.18 2.81
C ILE A 146 18.21 -3.82 4.17
N ALA A 147 18.68 -5.05 4.38
CA ALA A 147 18.79 -5.66 5.69
C ALA A 147 20.26 -5.74 6.11
N VAL A 148 20.59 -5.27 7.31
CA VAL A 148 21.96 -5.33 7.83
C VAL A 148 22.09 -6.51 8.77
N ASN A 149 22.99 -7.43 8.44
CA ASN A 149 23.31 -8.58 9.27
C ASN A 149 24.67 -8.40 9.96
N ASP A 150 24.76 -8.75 11.24
CA ASP A 150 25.99 -8.67 12.03
C ASP A 150 26.83 -9.96 11.99
N GLY A 151 26.33 -11.00 11.32
CA GLY A 151 27.00 -12.28 11.10
C GLY A 151 26.86 -13.27 12.27
N LYS A 152 25.91 -13.05 13.18
CA LYS A 152 25.70 -13.91 14.36
C LYS A 152 24.64 -14.99 14.20
N ASP A 153 23.82 -14.93 13.14
CA ASP A 153 22.73 -15.88 12.89
C ASP A 153 23.20 -17.22 12.31
N SER A 154 24.52 -17.41 12.12
CA SER A 154 25.17 -18.60 11.54
C SER A 154 24.85 -18.90 10.07
N VAL A 155 23.88 -18.20 9.48
CA VAL A 155 23.43 -18.39 8.08
C VAL A 155 24.07 -17.35 7.18
N HIS A 156 24.11 -16.10 7.63
CA HIS A 156 24.59 -14.97 6.84
C HIS A 156 25.95 -14.49 7.33
N GLN A 157 26.76 -14.03 6.39
CA GLN A 157 27.95 -13.26 6.73
C GLN A 157 27.55 -11.85 7.15
N ARG A 158 28.44 -11.19 7.89
CA ARG A 158 28.28 -9.77 8.21
C ARG A 158 28.28 -8.94 6.92
N ALA A 159 27.12 -8.48 6.51
CA ALA A 159 26.92 -7.70 5.30
C ALA A 159 25.63 -6.88 5.38
N ALA A 160 25.52 -5.90 4.48
CA ALA A 160 24.24 -5.32 4.13
C ALA A 160 23.71 -6.06 2.89
N TYR A 161 22.65 -6.82 3.09
CA TYR A 161 21.93 -7.57 2.06
C TYR A 161 20.95 -6.64 1.36
N VAL A 162 20.92 -6.69 0.04
CA VAL A 162 20.03 -5.85 -0.78
C VAL A 162 19.00 -6.70 -1.49
N TYR A 163 17.77 -6.21 -1.52
CA TYR A 163 16.62 -6.88 -2.11
C TYR A 163 15.96 -5.95 -3.15
N PRO A 164 15.60 -6.48 -4.33
CA PRO A 164 15.01 -5.68 -5.39
C PRO A 164 13.55 -5.37 -5.09
N LEU A 165 13.10 -4.23 -5.59
CA LEU A 165 11.69 -3.86 -5.58
C LEU A 165 11.05 -4.16 -6.93
N VAL A 166 9.81 -4.66 -6.89
CA VAL A 166 8.96 -4.88 -8.08
C VAL A 166 7.79 -3.91 -8.14
N LEU A 167 7.37 -3.38 -6.98
CA LEU A 167 6.24 -2.46 -6.88
C LEU A 167 6.44 -1.44 -5.75
N ARG A 168 6.08 -0.18 -6.04
CA ARG A 168 5.95 0.87 -5.03
C ARG A 168 4.55 1.48 -5.08
N THR A 169 3.86 1.43 -3.95
CA THR A 169 2.49 1.92 -3.83
C THR A 169 2.36 2.92 -2.68
N LYS A 170 1.64 4.02 -2.89
CA LYS A 170 1.18 4.92 -1.82
C LYS A 170 -0.32 4.74 -1.66
N ILE A 171 -0.76 4.51 -0.44
CA ILE A 171 -2.16 4.25 -0.13
C ILE A 171 -2.72 5.26 0.87
N ARG A 172 -4.00 5.58 0.73
CA ARG A 172 -4.70 6.53 1.60
C ARG A 172 -6.00 5.93 2.14
N PRO A 173 -6.43 6.28 3.36
CA PRO A 173 -7.68 5.77 3.90
C PRO A 173 -8.83 6.11 2.95
N GLN A 174 -9.64 5.12 2.61
CA GLN A 174 -10.79 5.32 1.73
C GLN A 174 -11.80 6.25 2.42
N ARG A 175 -12.06 7.42 1.83
CA ARG A 175 -13.03 8.40 2.39
C ARG A 175 -14.45 8.20 1.86
N SER A 176 -14.63 7.45 0.77
CA SER A 176 -15.69 7.72 -0.20
C SER A 176 -16.96 6.87 -0.11
N LYS A 177 -16.99 5.75 0.64
CA LYS A 177 -18.24 4.96 0.75
C LYS A 177 -19.39 5.73 1.42
N ASN A 178 -19.10 6.82 2.14
CA ASN A 178 -20.14 7.72 2.67
C ASN A 178 -20.61 8.81 1.71
N ILE A 179 -19.81 9.22 0.71
CA ILE A 179 -20.15 10.36 -0.16
C ILE A 179 -21.05 9.94 -1.33
N ASP A 180 -20.81 8.77 -1.94
CA ASP A 180 -21.69 8.25 -3.01
C ASP A 180 -23.06 7.85 -2.48
N ARG A 181 -23.12 7.30 -1.25
CA ARG A 181 -24.37 7.02 -0.54
C ARG A 181 -25.23 8.27 -0.30
N GLN A 182 -24.60 9.44 -0.22
CA GLN A 182 -25.27 10.71 0.07
C GLN A 182 -25.55 11.57 -1.17
N ARG A 183 -24.82 11.38 -2.29
CA ARG A 183 -25.03 12.13 -3.55
C ARG A 183 -25.96 11.45 -4.54
N PHE A 184 -26.01 10.12 -4.59
CA PHE A 184 -26.72 9.40 -5.65
C PHE A 184 -28.00 8.67 -5.21
N GLY A 185 -28.48 8.87 -3.98
CA GLY A 185 -29.80 8.39 -3.56
C GLY A 185 -30.06 6.90 -3.80
N GLY A 186 -29.00 6.08 -3.81
CA GLY A 186 -29.07 4.64 -4.07
C GLY A 186 -29.32 3.88 -2.78
N GLY A 187 -30.46 3.20 -2.71
CA GLY A 187 -30.81 2.30 -1.62
C GLY A 187 -29.78 1.17 -1.46
N GLU A 188 -29.74 0.63 -0.23
CA GLU A 188 -29.12 -0.64 0.18
C GLU A 188 -28.14 -1.24 -0.84
N ALA A 189 -27.08 -0.50 -1.16
CA ALA A 189 -25.92 -1.09 -1.81
C ALA A 189 -25.38 -2.06 -0.77
N GLU A 190 -25.51 -3.33 -1.10
CA GLU A 190 -25.24 -4.53 -0.33
C GLU A 190 -24.11 -4.32 0.68
N GLU A 191 -24.28 -4.82 1.91
CA GLU A 191 -23.17 -5.08 2.83
C GLU A 191 -22.23 -6.11 2.18
N GLU A 192 -21.56 -5.71 1.09
CA GLU A 192 -20.67 -6.54 0.28
C GLU A 192 -19.51 -7.00 1.18
N ASP A 193 -19.56 -8.28 1.56
CA ASP A 193 -18.49 -9.14 2.06
C ASP A 193 -17.30 -8.42 2.72
N THR A 194 -17.57 -7.59 3.73
CA THR A 194 -16.50 -7.00 4.53
C THR A 194 -15.90 -8.08 5.41
N VAL A 195 -14.65 -8.44 5.16
CA VAL A 195 -13.96 -9.48 5.92
C VAL A 195 -13.50 -8.90 7.25
N ASP A 196 -14.10 -9.31 8.36
CA ASP A 196 -13.70 -8.81 9.68
C ASP A 196 -12.39 -9.41 10.17
N PHE A 197 -12.14 -10.67 9.82
CA PHE A 197 -10.99 -11.42 10.28
C PHE A 197 -10.39 -12.28 9.16
N LEU A 198 -9.06 -12.36 9.13
CA LEU A 198 -8.33 -13.36 8.36
C LEU A 198 -7.81 -14.43 9.31
N ASP A 199 -8.10 -15.69 9.00
CA ASP A 199 -7.51 -16.85 9.65
C ASP A 199 -6.29 -17.29 8.81
N VAL A 200 -5.10 -17.18 9.39
CA VAL A 200 -3.83 -17.33 8.67
C VAL A 200 -3.05 -18.52 9.21
N MET A 201 -2.59 -19.37 8.30
CA MET A 201 -1.73 -20.52 8.57
C MET A 201 -0.40 -20.34 7.85
N VAL A 202 0.67 -20.83 8.46
CA VAL A 202 2.01 -20.84 7.86
C VAL A 202 2.27 -22.25 7.35
N ARG A 203 2.63 -22.35 6.07
CA ARG A 203 3.04 -23.60 5.42
C ARG A 203 4.40 -23.44 4.74
N GLU A 204 5.04 -24.55 4.47
CA GLU A 204 6.18 -24.56 3.56
C GLU A 204 5.73 -24.27 2.13
N PRO A 205 6.60 -23.65 1.31
CA PRO A 205 6.30 -23.43 -0.08
C PRO A 205 6.17 -24.77 -0.83
N ASP A 206 5.30 -24.80 -1.84
CA ASP A 206 5.15 -25.97 -2.72
C ASP A 206 6.25 -26.02 -3.80
N GLU A 207 6.24 -27.06 -4.63
CA GLU A 207 7.25 -27.28 -5.67
C GLU A 207 7.26 -26.16 -6.72
N ASP A 208 6.09 -25.61 -7.06
CA ASP A 208 5.95 -24.54 -8.05
C ASP A 208 6.48 -23.22 -7.50
N GLU A 209 6.16 -22.89 -6.25
CA GLU A 209 6.70 -21.71 -5.55
C GLU A 209 8.22 -21.81 -5.39
N VAL A 210 8.76 -22.99 -5.08
CA VAL A 210 10.22 -23.21 -5.01
C VAL A 210 10.87 -23.06 -6.39
N ALA A 211 10.24 -23.58 -7.45
CA ALA A 211 10.74 -23.44 -8.81
C ALA A 211 10.73 -21.96 -9.26
N ALA A 212 9.68 -21.21 -8.94
CA ALA A 212 9.58 -19.78 -9.23
C ALA A 212 10.68 -18.97 -8.53
N ARG A 213 10.91 -19.21 -7.23
CA ARG A 213 12.00 -18.57 -6.48
C ARG A 213 13.36 -18.86 -7.10
N ARG A 214 13.60 -20.11 -7.50
CA ARG A 214 14.85 -20.51 -8.15
C ARG A 214 15.04 -19.84 -9.51
N LYS A 215 13.98 -19.68 -10.30
CA LYS A 215 14.01 -18.94 -11.57
C LYS A 215 14.49 -17.51 -11.35
N TRP A 216 13.96 -16.82 -10.35
CA TRP A 216 14.39 -15.45 -10.02
C TRP A 216 15.81 -15.36 -9.49
N ALA A 217 16.27 -16.35 -8.74
CA ALA A 217 17.67 -16.45 -8.33
C ALA A 217 18.63 -16.58 -9.53
N GLU A 218 18.23 -17.33 -10.58
CA GLU A 218 19.01 -17.51 -11.81
C GLU A 218 18.93 -16.29 -12.75
N PHE A 219 17.75 -15.67 -12.85
CA PHE A 219 17.45 -14.52 -13.70
C PHE A 219 16.93 -13.31 -12.89
N PRO A 220 17.79 -12.66 -12.07
CA PRO A 220 17.37 -11.63 -11.11
C PRO A 220 16.85 -10.32 -11.72
N ASN A 221 17.00 -10.14 -13.04
CA ASN A 221 16.47 -9.01 -13.81
C ASN A 221 15.28 -9.40 -14.70
N GLY A 222 14.79 -10.63 -14.58
CA GLY A 222 13.93 -11.27 -15.57
C GLY A 222 14.74 -12.05 -16.60
N ASP A 223 14.09 -13.05 -17.20
CA ASP A 223 14.62 -13.91 -18.26
C ASP A 223 14.43 -13.32 -19.67
N GLY A 224 13.81 -12.14 -19.77
CA GLY A 224 13.49 -11.49 -21.04
C GLY A 224 12.23 -12.07 -21.72
N GLU A 225 11.58 -13.06 -21.09
CA GLU A 225 10.29 -13.63 -21.48
C GLU A 225 9.20 -13.19 -20.49
N GLU A 226 9.13 -11.88 -20.19
CA GLU A 226 7.99 -11.35 -19.44
C GLU A 226 6.73 -11.57 -20.31
N SER A 227 5.93 -12.59 -19.95
CA SER A 227 4.66 -12.88 -20.59
C SER A 227 3.72 -11.70 -20.44
N GLU A 228 3.00 -11.37 -21.51
CA GLU A 228 2.05 -10.25 -21.63
C GLU A 228 0.94 -10.24 -20.55
N ASP A 229 0.81 -11.31 -19.74
CA ASP A 229 -0.17 -11.47 -18.67
C ASP A 229 0.20 -10.79 -17.33
N GLU A 230 1.43 -10.30 -17.14
CA GLU A 230 1.85 -9.54 -15.93
C GLU A 230 1.94 -8.02 -16.14
N ALA A 231 1.50 -7.51 -17.29
CA ALA A 231 1.43 -6.08 -17.56
C ALA A 231 0.22 -5.44 -16.84
N VAL A 232 0.32 -5.23 -15.54
CA VAL A 232 -0.49 -4.21 -14.86
C VAL A 232 0.03 -2.84 -15.31
N GLU A 233 -0.85 -2.04 -15.94
CA GLU A 233 -0.47 -0.80 -16.64
C GLU A 233 0.43 0.12 -15.80
N GLU A 234 1.53 0.54 -16.43
CA GLU A 234 2.50 1.48 -15.93
C GLU A 234 1.85 2.88 -15.75
N VAL A 235 1.34 3.20 -14.55
CA VAL A 235 0.88 4.57 -14.26
C VAL A 235 2.10 5.46 -14.05
N LYS A 236 2.51 6.18 -15.10
CA LYS A 236 3.61 7.15 -15.02
C LYS A 236 3.35 8.19 -13.93
N PRO A 237 4.35 8.54 -13.10
CA PRO A 237 4.20 9.60 -12.12
C PRO A 237 4.01 10.95 -12.83
N VAL A 238 2.85 11.58 -12.63
CA VAL A 238 2.65 12.97 -13.04
C VAL A 238 3.43 13.85 -12.07
N ASN A 239 4.56 14.38 -12.55
CA ASN A 239 5.28 15.48 -11.90
C ASN A 239 4.32 16.65 -11.70
N GLY A 240 3.96 16.92 -10.44
CA GLY A 240 3.27 18.14 -10.05
C GLY A 240 4.19 19.33 -10.30
N ASN A 241 3.89 20.12 -11.32
CA ASN A 241 4.60 21.35 -11.60
C ASN A 241 4.38 22.34 -10.45
N ASP A 242 5.50 22.86 -9.93
CA ASP A 242 5.59 24.03 -9.06
C ASP A 242 4.70 25.17 -9.57
N ASN A 243 3.86 25.70 -8.67
CA ASN A 243 3.37 27.05 -8.82
C ASN A 243 3.72 27.85 -7.55
N THR A 244 5.00 28.16 -7.42
CA THR A 244 5.48 29.26 -6.60
C THR A 244 5.03 30.57 -7.24
N ASN A 245 3.87 31.10 -6.82
CA ASN A 245 3.56 32.51 -7.08
C ASN A 245 3.92 33.33 -5.84
N GLY A 246 5.20 33.71 -5.76
CA GLY A 246 5.65 34.79 -4.92
C GLY A 246 5.32 36.11 -5.60
N ASN A 247 4.44 36.91 -5.00
CA ASN A 247 4.36 38.34 -5.31
C ASN A 247 4.32 39.14 -4.02
N GLY A 248 5.51 39.43 -3.50
CA GLY A 248 5.72 40.54 -2.59
C GLY A 248 6.16 41.76 -3.38
N ASN A 249 5.41 42.85 -3.28
CA ASN A 249 6.00 44.18 -3.35
C ASN A 249 5.16 45.15 -2.52
N GLY A 250 5.79 45.74 -1.49
CA GLY A 250 5.17 46.71 -0.60
C GLY A 250 5.40 48.15 -1.06
N SER A 251 4.66 49.07 -0.45
CA SER A 251 5.18 50.21 0.33
C SER A 251 4.21 51.39 0.36
N ALA A 252 3.93 51.85 1.58
CA ALA A 252 3.72 53.22 2.05
C ALA A 252 2.71 54.15 1.36
N SER A 253 1.74 54.67 2.13
CA SER A 253 1.82 56.04 2.68
C SER A 253 0.56 56.37 3.48
N GLN A 254 0.77 56.98 4.65
CA GLN A 254 -0.21 57.76 5.40
C GLN A 254 -0.75 58.91 4.53
N ASN A 255 -2.02 59.31 4.73
CA ASN A 255 -2.32 60.70 5.07
C ASN A 255 -3.71 60.84 5.70
N GLU A 256 -3.76 61.69 6.71
CA GLU A 256 -4.93 62.10 7.48
C GLU A 256 -5.71 63.22 6.75
N HIS A 257 -6.88 63.54 7.31
CA HIS A 257 -7.49 64.88 7.42
C HIS A 257 -8.75 65.21 6.56
N GLU A 258 -9.88 65.22 7.29
CA GLU A 258 -10.96 66.23 7.41
C GLU A 258 -11.36 67.11 6.21
N VAL A 259 -12.68 67.24 5.95
CA VAL A 259 -13.57 68.37 6.35
C VAL A 259 -14.88 68.32 5.53
N ASP A 260 -15.99 68.37 6.28
CA ASP A 260 -17.34 68.99 6.12
C ASP A 260 -17.98 69.25 4.73
N GLU A 261 -19.29 68.96 4.63
CA GLU A 261 -20.36 69.99 4.59
C GLU A 261 -21.78 69.38 4.43
N ASP A 262 -22.62 69.65 5.44
CA ASP A 262 -24.03 70.06 5.46
C ASP A 262 -25.07 69.58 4.41
N ALA A 263 -26.22 69.10 4.91
CA ALA A 263 -27.51 69.87 4.92
C ALA A 263 -28.78 68.96 4.85
N GLU A 264 -29.46 68.86 6.01
CA GLU A 264 -30.87 69.24 6.28
C GLU A 264 -32.11 68.73 5.49
N ALA A 265 -33.19 68.63 6.28
CA ALA A 265 -34.66 68.56 6.01
C ALA A 265 -35.28 67.18 5.64
N GLU A 266 -36.07 66.53 6.51
CA GLU A 266 -37.52 66.72 6.79
C GLU A 266 -38.39 66.65 5.51
N SER A 267 -39.55 66.01 5.36
CA SER A 267 -40.65 65.41 6.16
C SER A 267 -41.45 64.56 5.13
N GLU A 268 -42.22 63.51 5.42
CA GLU A 268 -43.45 63.32 6.21
C GLU A 268 -43.65 61.83 6.54
#